data_AF-A0A3P8AMQ7-F1
#
_entry.id   AF-A0A3P8AMQ7-F1
#
_cell.length_a   1.000
_cell.length_b   1.000
_cell.length_c   1.000
_cell.angle_alpha   90.00
_cell.angle_beta   90.00
_cell.angle_gamma   90.00
#
_symmetry.space_group_name_H-M   'P 1'
#
loop_
_entity.id
_entity.type
_entity.pdbx_description
1 polymer ?
#
loop_
_entity_poly.entity_id
_entity_poly.type
_entity_poly.pdbx_seq_one_letter_code
_entity_poly.pdbx_strand_id
1 'polypeptide(L)'
;MVEAAQYHFTTESVMLSRDENATISGMTGREFQARLTAMLSPDSDPANTGGFPEAPLAYDAVWALALAFNCTLNRLPLGVRLEQFTYDNQMMADILFECVKNTLFKGVSGRVMFSDSGDRIARTQIEQMQNGKYVVMGFYDTTTQELEWYNKEQWIIVQSQPQCNNILITGCSLCIAALFLMGLPSEGIALPQSAFSILCHSRISILMIGFTFAYGSMFAKVWIVHRMSASENQQLASRQKDEVRNRHRAFGP
;
A
#
# COMPACT_ATOMS: atom_id res chain seq x y z
N MET A 1 -13.05 9.37 9.87
CA MET A 1 -11.86 8.48 9.88
C MET A 1 -11.60 7.83 8.52
N VAL A 2 -12.61 7.32 7.81
CA VAL A 2 -12.45 6.66 6.49
C VAL A 2 -11.76 7.53 5.44
N GLU A 3 -12.04 8.83 5.40
CA GLU A 3 -11.40 9.77 4.47
C GLU A 3 -9.90 9.99 4.74
N ALA A 4 -9.48 9.98 6.00
CA ALA A 4 -8.06 10.12 6.36
C ALA A 4 -7.23 8.87 6.00
N ALA A 5 -7.88 7.71 5.90
CA ALA A 5 -7.26 6.46 5.52
C ALA A 5 -7.33 6.19 4.00
N GLN A 6 -7.87 7.10 3.17
CA GLN A 6 -7.85 6.88 1.73
C GLN A 6 -6.43 6.95 1.18
N TYR A 7 -6.15 6.09 0.19
CA TYR A 7 -4.92 6.04 -0.59
C TYR A 7 -3.64 5.67 0.17
N HIS A 8 -3.73 5.29 1.45
CA HIS A 8 -2.59 4.71 2.15
C HIS A 8 -2.22 3.35 1.54
N PHE A 9 -0.93 3.04 1.59
CA PHE A 9 -0.40 1.75 1.19
C PHE A 9 -0.28 0.83 2.40
N THR A 10 -0.54 -0.45 2.17
CA THR A 10 -0.26 -1.53 3.12
C THR A 10 0.63 -2.55 2.43
N THR A 11 1.45 -3.20 3.24
CA THR A 11 2.30 -4.30 2.80
C THR A 11 2.06 -5.47 3.73
N GLU A 12 1.77 -6.64 3.17
CA GLU A 12 1.54 -7.87 3.93
C GLU A 12 2.26 -9.05 3.29
N SER A 13 2.51 -10.10 4.06
CA SER A 13 2.96 -11.37 3.50
C SER A 13 1.80 -12.12 2.89
N VAL A 14 1.99 -12.76 1.74
CA VAL A 14 0.95 -13.61 1.14
C VAL A 14 0.69 -14.82 2.05
N MET A 15 -0.48 -14.84 2.68
CA MET A 15 -0.88 -15.94 3.58
C MET A 15 -1.60 -17.07 2.86
N LEU A 16 -2.39 -16.76 1.82
CA LEU A 16 -3.14 -17.75 1.04
C LEU A 16 -2.84 -17.57 -0.44
N SER A 17 -2.48 -18.66 -1.11
CA SER A 17 -2.25 -18.66 -2.55
C SER A 17 -3.57 -18.44 -3.31
N ARG A 18 -3.56 -17.51 -4.27
CA ARG A 18 -4.67 -17.28 -5.21
C ARG A 18 -4.58 -18.14 -6.49
N ASP A 19 -3.56 -18.97 -6.59
CA ASP A 19 -3.38 -19.90 -7.71
C ASP A 19 -4.49 -20.97 -7.71
N GLU A 20 -5.00 -21.28 -8.90
CA GLU A 20 -6.07 -22.28 -9.10
C GLU A 20 -5.52 -23.69 -9.33
N ASN A 21 -4.21 -23.82 -9.46
CA ASN A 21 -3.54 -25.11 -9.55
C ASN A 21 -3.47 -25.81 -8.18
N ALA A 22 -3.68 -27.13 -8.18
CA ALA A 22 -3.55 -27.96 -6.99
C ALA A 22 -2.14 -27.86 -6.36
N THR A 23 -2.11 -27.87 -5.03
CA THR A 23 -0.89 -27.87 -4.20
C THR A 23 -0.42 -29.29 -3.90
N ILE A 24 0.64 -29.46 -3.11
CA ILE A 24 1.14 -30.79 -2.71
C ILE A 24 0.08 -31.66 -2.02
N SER A 25 -0.87 -31.03 -1.33
CA SER A 25 -1.98 -31.71 -0.68
C SER A 25 -3.10 -32.17 -1.63
N GLY A 26 -2.99 -31.85 -2.92
CA GLY A 26 -4.03 -32.09 -3.91
C GLY A 26 -5.18 -31.07 -3.89
N MET A 27 -5.18 -30.11 -2.97
CA MET A 27 -6.19 -29.05 -2.85
C MET A 27 -5.64 -27.69 -3.31
N THR A 28 -6.51 -26.80 -3.75
CA THR A 28 -6.23 -25.37 -3.97
C THR A 28 -6.33 -24.56 -2.67
N GLY A 29 -5.85 -23.32 -2.67
CA GLY A 29 -6.02 -22.42 -1.52
C GLY A 29 -7.50 -22.15 -1.19
N ARG A 30 -8.36 -22.03 -2.21
CA ARG A 30 -9.81 -21.85 -2.01
C ARG A 30 -10.48 -23.07 -1.40
N GLU A 31 -10.12 -24.26 -1.88
CA GLU A 31 -10.65 -25.53 -1.32
C GLU A 31 -10.20 -25.74 0.12
N PHE A 32 -8.94 -25.43 0.44
CA PHE A 32 -8.45 -25.43 1.81
C PHE A 32 -9.27 -24.50 2.70
N GLN A 33 -9.51 -23.26 2.26
CA GLN A 33 -10.28 -22.29 3.03
C GLN A 33 -11.73 -22.76 3.23
N ALA A 34 -12.39 -23.26 2.19
CA ALA A 34 -13.74 -23.80 2.29
C ALA A 34 -13.81 -24.99 3.26
N ARG A 35 -12.83 -25.90 3.20
CA ARG A 35 -12.69 -27.03 4.12
C ARG A 35 -12.49 -26.57 5.56
N LEU A 36 -11.63 -25.56 5.78
CA LEU A 36 -11.38 -25.01 7.11
C LEU A 36 -12.64 -24.36 7.68
N THR A 37 -13.32 -23.52 6.90
CA THR A 37 -14.57 -22.88 7.33
C THR A 37 -15.64 -23.91 7.68
N ALA A 38 -15.74 -25.01 6.94
CA ALA A 38 -16.69 -26.09 7.24
C ALA A 38 -16.35 -26.87 8.53
N MET A 39 -15.11 -26.79 9.02
CA MET A 39 -14.69 -27.40 10.29
C MET A 39 -14.87 -26.46 11.49
N LEU A 40 -15.06 -25.17 11.26
CA LEU A 40 -15.35 -24.21 12.32
C LEU A 40 -16.82 -24.34 12.76
N SER A 41 -17.12 -23.94 14.00
CA SER A 41 -18.48 -23.98 14.52
C SER A 41 -19.43 -23.19 13.62
N PRO A 42 -20.70 -23.62 13.42
CA PRO A 42 -21.65 -22.92 12.55
C PRO A 42 -21.86 -21.44 12.89
N ASP A 43 -21.68 -21.08 14.18
CA ASP A 43 -21.84 -19.72 14.70
C ASP A 43 -20.56 -18.88 14.61
N SER A 44 -19.44 -19.45 14.17
CA SER A 44 -18.17 -18.74 14.04
C SER A 44 -18.06 -18.06 12.69
N ASP A 45 -17.94 -16.74 12.73
CA ASP A 45 -17.61 -15.94 11.55
C ASP A 45 -16.09 -16.00 11.32
N PRO A 46 -15.61 -16.44 10.14
CA PRO A 46 -14.20 -16.39 9.78
C PRO A 46 -13.55 -15.02 10.01
N ALA A 47 -14.30 -13.92 9.85
CA ALA A 47 -13.79 -12.57 10.08
C ALA A 47 -13.54 -12.26 11.57
N ASN A 48 -14.24 -12.94 12.48
CA ASN A 48 -14.08 -12.80 13.93
C ASN A 48 -13.26 -13.94 14.55
N THR A 49 -12.84 -14.92 13.74
CA THR A 49 -12.03 -16.04 14.18
C THR A 49 -10.56 -15.64 14.16
N GLY A 50 -9.99 -15.41 15.35
CA GLY A 50 -8.58 -15.05 15.49
C GLY A 50 -7.67 -16.13 14.88
N GLY A 51 -6.67 -15.70 14.11
CA GLY A 51 -5.71 -16.60 13.49
C GLY A 51 -6.19 -17.28 12.19
N PHE A 52 -7.41 -16.97 11.73
CA PHE A 52 -7.95 -17.57 10.50
C PHE A 52 -7.10 -17.24 9.24
N PRO A 53 -6.61 -16.00 9.04
CA PRO A 53 -5.72 -15.68 7.93
C PRO A 53 -4.40 -16.47 7.94
N GLU A 54 -3.89 -16.82 9.12
CA GLU A 54 -2.60 -17.49 9.33
C GLU A 54 -2.69 -19.02 9.28
N ALA A 55 -3.88 -19.61 9.29
CA ALA A 55 -4.09 -21.06 9.24
C ALA A 55 -3.37 -21.79 8.07
N PRO A 56 -3.28 -21.22 6.84
CA PRO A 56 -2.49 -21.82 5.76
C PRO A 56 -1.01 -22.02 6.12
N LEU A 57 -0.43 -21.12 6.92
CA LEU A 57 0.97 -21.20 7.36
C LEU A 57 1.20 -22.42 8.24
N ALA A 58 0.30 -22.65 9.20
CA ALA A 58 0.36 -23.80 10.10
C ALA A 58 0.19 -25.11 9.33
N TYR A 59 -0.74 -25.13 8.36
CA TYR A 59 -0.95 -26.29 7.49
C TYR A 59 0.31 -26.63 6.68
N ASP A 60 0.93 -25.62 6.06
CA ASP A 60 2.16 -25.82 5.29
C ASP A 60 3.37 -26.14 6.18
N ALA A 61 3.41 -25.67 7.43
CA ALA A 61 4.48 -26.03 8.37
C ALA A 61 4.49 -27.53 8.68
N VAL A 62 3.31 -28.16 8.83
CA VAL A 62 3.20 -29.61 9.02
C VAL A 62 3.63 -30.37 7.76
N TRP A 63 3.27 -29.88 6.58
CA TRP A 63 3.75 -30.46 5.32
C TRP A 63 5.27 -30.35 5.18
N ALA A 64 5.85 -29.20 5.51
CA ALA A 64 7.29 -29.00 5.48
C ALA A 64 8.01 -30.00 6.40
N LEU A 65 7.49 -30.20 7.62
CA LEU A 65 8.03 -31.16 8.56
C LEU A 65 7.93 -32.61 8.04
N ALA A 66 6.80 -32.99 7.44
CA ALA A 66 6.62 -34.32 6.87
C ALA A 66 7.61 -34.59 5.72
N LEU A 67 7.82 -33.61 4.84
CA LEU A 67 8.82 -33.69 3.77
C LEU A 67 10.24 -33.76 4.31
N ALA A 68 10.56 -32.95 5.32
CA ALA A 68 11.86 -32.96 5.97
C ALA A 68 12.16 -34.32 6.61
N PHE A 69 11.21 -34.91 7.34
CA PHE A 69 11.40 -36.26 7.91
C PHE A 69 11.57 -37.33 6.83
N ASN A 70 10.82 -37.25 5.74
CA ASN A 70 11.01 -38.15 4.60
C ASN A 70 12.42 -38.00 4.00
N CYS A 71 12.94 -36.78 3.89
CA CYS A 71 14.33 -36.54 3.49
C CYS A 71 15.33 -37.13 4.51
N THR A 72 15.11 -36.93 5.81
CA THR A 72 15.99 -37.40 6.88
C THR A 72 16.06 -38.93 6.89
N LEU A 73 14.93 -39.62 6.75
CA LEU A 73 14.88 -41.09 6.67
C LEU A 73 15.79 -41.67 5.58
N ASN A 74 15.90 -40.97 4.44
CA ASN A 74 16.74 -41.40 3.32
C ASN A 74 18.22 -41.04 3.49
N ARG A 75 18.57 -40.17 4.44
CA ARG A 75 19.95 -39.72 4.71
C ARG A 75 20.55 -40.33 5.98
N LEU A 76 19.76 -41.00 6.80
CA LEU A 76 20.26 -41.65 8.01
C LEU A 76 21.20 -42.83 7.68
N PRO A 77 22.24 -43.06 8.49
CA PRO A 77 23.10 -44.23 8.34
C PRO A 77 22.31 -45.54 8.47
N LEU A 78 22.82 -46.60 7.81
CA LEU A 78 22.25 -47.95 7.90
C LEU A 78 22.11 -48.39 9.37
N GLY A 79 20.89 -48.79 9.75
CA GLY A 79 20.57 -49.25 11.10
C GLY A 79 20.18 -48.17 12.10
N VAL A 80 20.30 -46.88 11.74
CA VAL A 80 19.82 -45.76 12.54
C VAL A 80 18.39 -45.43 12.13
N ARG A 81 17.50 -45.29 13.11
CA ARG A 81 16.11 -44.89 12.86
C ARG A 81 15.76 -43.60 13.59
N LEU A 82 14.78 -42.85 13.07
CA LEU A 82 14.32 -41.58 13.68
C LEU A 82 13.84 -41.76 15.12
N GLU A 83 13.31 -42.92 15.49
CA GLU A 83 12.81 -43.20 16.84
C GLU A 83 13.92 -43.29 17.89
N GLN A 84 15.18 -43.37 17.47
CA GLN A 84 16.36 -43.42 18.35
C GLN A 84 16.93 -42.02 18.64
N PHE A 85 16.17 -40.96 18.36
CA PHE A 85 16.60 -39.59 18.64
C PHE A 85 16.79 -39.33 20.14
N THR A 86 17.89 -38.63 20.46
CA THR A 86 18.19 -38.12 21.80
C THR A 86 18.64 -36.65 21.67
N TYR A 87 18.47 -35.84 22.73
CA TYR A 87 18.77 -34.41 22.69
C TYR A 87 20.26 -34.06 22.51
N ASP A 88 21.15 -35.04 22.69
CA ASP A 88 22.59 -34.94 22.45
C ASP A 88 23.01 -35.42 21.05
N ASN A 89 22.09 -35.97 20.26
CA ASN A 89 22.38 -36.50 18.92
C ASN A 89 22.50 -35.38 17.88
N GLN A 90 23.67 -34.75 17.84
CA GLN A 90 23.99 -33.69 16.87
C GLN A 90 23.90 -34.17 15.42
N MET A 91 24.31 -35.41 15.13
CA MET A 91 24.27 -35.95 13.76
C MET A 91 22.84 -35.96 13.20
N MET A 92 21.87 -36.49 13.95
CA MET A 92 20.47 -36.51 13.49
C MET A 92 19.88 -35.11 13.42
N ALA A 93 20.25 -34.22 14.35
CA ALA A 93 19.84 -32.83 14.33
C ALA A 93 20.36 -32.08 13.09
N ASP A 94 21.63 -32.28 12.72
CA ASP A 94 22.26 -31.66 11.55
C ASP A 94 21.61 -32.14 10.25
N ILE A 95 21.37 -33.45 10.11
CA ILE A 95 20.69 -34.01 8.93
C ILE A 95 19.26 -33.48 8.84
N LEU A 96 18.53 -33.42 9.96
CA LEU A 96 17.17 -32.87 9.98
C LEU A 96 17.16 -31.39 9.59
N PHE A 97 18.08 -30.59 10.14
CA PHE A 97 18.22 -29.18 9.81
C PHE A 97 18.51 -28.98 8.32
N GLU A 98 19.42 -29.77 7.75
CA GLU A 98 19.73 -29.72 6.33
C GLU A 98 18.53 -30.09 5.44
N CYS A 99 17.74 -31.08 5.86
CA CYS A 99 16.52 -31.47 5.16
C CYS A 99 15.42 -30.39 5.24
N VAL A 100 15.23 -29.75 6.39
CA VAL A 100 14.30 -28.61 6.54
C VAL A 100 14.75 -27.46 5.66
N LYS A 101 16.04 -27.09 5.71
CA LYS A 101 16.62 -26.01 4.91
C LYS A 101 16.40 -26.20 3.40
N ASN A 102 16.56 -27.44 2.92
CA ASN A 102 16.40 -27.77 1.50
C ASN A 102 14.95 -28.10 1.09
N THR A 103 13.97 -27.89 1.97
CA THR A 103 12.57 -28.14 1.66
C THR A 103 12.03 -27.05 0.72
N LEU A 104 11.56 -27.46 -0.46
CA LEU A 104 10.93 -26.60 -1.46
C LEU A 104 9.67 -27.29 -2.00
N PHE A 105 8.50 -26.68 -1.79
CA PHE A 105 7.26 -27.21 -2.35
C PHE A 105 6.20 -26.11 -2.55
N LYS A 106 5.12 -26.48 -3.24
CA LYS A 106 3.94 -25.64 -3.42
C LYS A 106 2.88 -26.03 -2.39
N GLY A 107 2.71 -25.18 -1.38
CA GLY A 107 1.69 -25.30 -0.34
C GLY A 107 0.48 -24.40 -0.61
N VAL A 108 -0.50 -24.44 0.30
CA VAL A 108 -1.74 -23.64 0.21
C VAL A 108 -1.48 -22.14 0.43
N SER A 109 -0.41 -21.81 1.15
CA SER A 109 0.09 -20.44 1.33
C SER A 109 1.03 -19.98 0.21
N GLY A 110 1.24 -20.80 -0.83
CA GLY A 110 2.08 -20.49 -1.98
C GLY A 110 3.36 -21.32 -2.02
N ARG A 111 4.42 -20.78 -2.62
CA ARG A 111 5.73 -21.44 -2.61
C ARG A 111 6.30 -21.40 -1.18
N VAL A 112 6.74 -22.54 -0.67
CA VAL A 112 7.33 -22.67 0.67
C VAL A 112 8.80 -23.01 0.51
N MET A 113 9.65 -22.17 1.07
CA MET A 113 11.09 -22.36 1.18
C MET A 113 11.62 -21.60 2.40
N PHE A 114 12.81 -21.94 2.85
CA PHE A 114 13.43 -21.36 4.04
C PHE A 114 14.77 -20.71 3.70
N SER A 115 15.10 -19.62 4.38
CA SER A 115 16.41 -18.99 4.32
C SER A 115 17.47 -19.83 5.05
N ASP A 116 18.75 -19.44 4.93
CA ASP A 116 19.83 -20.03 5.70
C ASP A 116 19.66 -19.85 7.23
N SER A 117 18.90 -18.83 7.66
CA SER A 117 18.53 -18.58 9.06
C SER A 117 17.29 -19.37 9.53
N GLY A 118 16.60 -20.07 8.62
CA GLY A 118 15.37 -20.81 8.92
C GLY A 118 14.09 -19.99 8.79
N ASP A 119 14.16 -18.73 8.32
CA ASP A 119 12.99 -17.89 8.10
C ASP A 119 12.25 -18.33 6.83
N ARG A 120 10.91 -18.36 6.87
CA ARG A 120 10.12 -18.65 5.68
C ARG A 120 10.22 -17.48 4.71
N ILE A 121 10.61 -17.77 3.47
CA ILE A 121 10.64 -16.76 2.41
C ILE A 121 9.27 -16.72 1.73
N ALA A 122 8.59 -15.57 1.82
CA ALA A 122 7.29 -15.32 1.21
C ALA A 122 7.35 -14.06 0.34
N ARG A 123 6.47 -14.00 -0.67
CA ARG A 123 6.27 -12.78 -1.46
C ARG A 123 5.52 -11.74 -0.62
N THR A 124 5.93 -10.49 -0.75
CA THR A 124 5.24 -9.34 -0.13
C THR A 124 4.17 -8.84 -1.10
N GLN A 125 2.92 -8.80 -0.64
CA GLN A 125 1.79 -8.19 -1.34
C GLN A 125 1.70 -6.71 -0.95
N ILE A 126 1.52 -5.85 -1.96
CA ILE A 126 1.35 -4.42 -1.78
C ILE A 126 -0.07 -4.07 -2.17
N GLU A 127 -0.78 -3.37 -1.29
CA GLU A 127 -2.16 -2.95 -1.51
C GLU A 127 -2.32 -1.46 -1.24
N GLN A 128 -3.38 -0.88 -1.80
CA GLN A 128 -3.79 0.49 -1.53
C GLN A 128 -5.26 0.54 -1.14
N MET A 129 -5.60 1.29 -0.09
CA MET A 129 -6.98 1.60 0.27
C MET A 129 -7.59 2.55 -0.77
N GLN A 130 -8.55 2.08 -1.55
CA GLN A 130 -9.27 2.89 -2.53
C GLN A 130 -10.78 2.74 -2.33
N ASN A 131 -11.48 3.85 -2.09
CA ASN A 131 -12.93 3.89 -1.92
C ASN A 131 -13.45 2.90 -0.85
N GLY A 132 -12.66 2.66 0.19
CA GLY A 132 -13.04 1.78 1.32
C GLY A 132 -12.73 0.30 1.09
N LYS A 133 -12.02 -0.04 0.01
CA LYS A 133 -11.57 -1.41 -0.29
C LYS A 133 -10.07 -1.43 -0.57
N TYR A 134 -9.38 -2.45 -0.07
CA TYR A 134 -8.00 -2.71 -0.45
C TYR A 134 -7.93 -3.29 -1.87
N VAL A 135 -7.10 -2.66 -2.70
CA VAL A 135 -6.84 -3.06 -4.08
C VAL A 135 -5.37 -3.44 -4.19
N VAL A 136 -5.08 -4.61 -4.75
CA VAL A 136 -3.70 -5.10 -4.94
C VAL A 136 -2.99 -4.25 -6.00
N MET A 137 -1.85 -3.69 -5.63
CA MET A 137 -0.99 -2.86 -6.48
C MET A 137 0.14 -3.67 -7.11
N GLY A 138 0.62 -4.71 -6.43
CA GLY A 138 1.73 -5.52 -6.91
C GLY A 138 2.24 -6.52 -5.90
N PHE A 139 3.27 -7.26 -6.31
CA PHE A 139 4.00 -8.21 -5.47
C PHE A 139 5.51 -7.95 -5.56
N TYR A 140 6.20 -8.08 -4.43
CA TYR A 140 7.65 -8.03 -4.37
C TYR A 140 8.20 -9.38 -3.94
N ASP A 141 9.15 -9.90 -4.73
CA ASP A 141 9.86 -11.14 -4.43
C ASP A 141 11.25 -10.81 -3.90
N THR A 142 11.50 -11.13 -2.63
CA THR A 142 12.78 -10.85 -1.97
C THR A 142 13.92 -11.73 -2.50
N THR A 143 13.61 -12.87 -3.14
CA THR A 143 14.63 -13.79 -3.67
C THR A 143 15.17 -13.33 -5.02
N THR A 144 14.29 -12.86 -5.90
CA THR A 144 14.67 -12.36 -7.24
C THR A 144 14.90 -10.86 -7.28
N GLN A 145 14.51 -10.13 -6.22
CA GLN A 145 14.47 -8.66 -6.16
C GLN A 145 13.58 -8.05 -7.25
N GLU A 146 12.58 -8.81 -7.70
CA GLU A 146 11.65 -8.36 -8.73
C GLU A 146 10.39 -7.76 -8.10
N LEU A 147 10.00 -6.60 -8.61
CA LEU A 147 8.75 -5.93 -8.30
C LEU A 147 7.78 -6.09 -9.47
N GLU A 148 6.73 -6.88 -9.27
CA GLU A 148 5.59 -6.94 -10.17
C GLU A 148 4.62 -5.81 -9.82
N TRP A 149 4.50 -4.78 -10.67
CA TRP A 149 3.64 -3.62 -10.42
C TRP A 149 2.52 -3.49 -11.45
N TYR A 150 1.29 -3.25 -11.00
CA TYR A 150 0.10 -3.22 -11.86
C TYR A 150 -0.37 -1.83 -12.30
N ASN A 151 0.28 -0.75 -11.84
CA ASN A 151 -0.05 0.64 -12.21
C ASN A 151 -1.53 1.02 -11.92
N LYS A 152 -2.05 0.61 -10.76
CA LYS A 152 -3.44 0.88 -10.34
C LYS A 152 -3.55 1.92 -9.22
N GLU A 153 -2.43 2.51 -8.83
CA GLU A 153 -2.38 3.41 -7.70
C GLU A 153 -3.10 4.73 -7.95
N GLN A 154 -3.68 5.27 -6.89
CA GLN A 154 -4.34 6.57 -6.87
C GLN A 154 -3.58 7.49 -5.93
N TRP A 155 -3.09 8.62 -6.43
CA TRP A 155 -2.27 9.54 -5.64
C TRP A 155 -3.08 10.71 -5.10
N ILE A 156 -2.90 11.02 -3.80
CA ILE A 156 -3.46 12.24 -3.17
C ILE A 156 -3.00 13.51 -3.89
N ILE A 157 -1.81 13.48 -4.53
CA ILE A 157 -1.26 14.62 -5.28
C ILE A 157 -2.19 15.06 -6.42
N VAL A 158 -2.96 14.16 -7.03
CA VAL A 158 -3.96 14.52 -8.05
C VAL A 158 -5.05 15.44 -7.44
N GLN A 159 -5.34 15.26 -6.15
CA GLN A 159 -6.29 16.06 -5.39
C GLN A 159 -5.74 17.44 -4.99
N SER A 160 -4.44 17.69 -5.16
CA SER A 160 -3.77 18.96 -4.81
C SER A 160 -3.98 20.10 -5.83
N GLN A 161 -4.86 19.90 -6.82
CA GLN A 161 -5.22 20.86 -7.86
C GLN A 161 -3.98 21.34 -8.65
N PRO A 162 -3.44 20.51 -9.56
CA PRO A 162 -2.17 20.77 -10.25
C PRO A 162 -2.17 22.09 -11.05
N GLN A 163 -3.32 22.50 -11.59
CA GLN A 163 -3.45 23.75 -12.33
C GLN A 163 -3.19 24.99 -11.45
N CYS A 164 -3.68 25.00 -10.21
CA CYS A 164 -3.40 26.08 -9.26
C CYS A 164 -1.92 26.10 -8.84
N ASN A 165 -1.29 24.93 -8.69
CA ASN A 165 0.16 24.85 -8.43
C ASN A 165 0.98 25.42 -9.61
N ASN A 166 0.59 25.12 -10.85
CA ASN A 166 1.29 25.63 -12.04
C ASN A 166 1.18 27.16 -12.16
N ILE A 167 0.00 27.73 -11.87
CA ILE A 167 -0.21 29.19 -11.86
C ILE A 167 0.60 29.84 -10.72
N LEU A 168 0.66 29.21 -9.54
CA LEU A 168 1.47 29.68 -8.41
C LEU A 168 2.95 29.78 -8.80
N ILE A 169 3.50 28.69 -9.36
CA ILE A 169 4.90 28.63 -9.80
C ILE A 169 5.18 29.71 -10.85
N THR A 170 4.29 29.85 -11.83
CA THR A 170 4.40 30.87 -12.88
C THR A 170 4.41 32.29 -12.28
N GLY A 171 3.53 32.57 -11.33
CA GLY A 171 3.49 33.84 -10.61
C GLY A 171 4.77 34.12 -9.81
N CYS A 172 5.27 33.13 -9.08
CA CYS A 172 6.53 33.22 -8.34
C CYS A 172 7.73 33.48 -9.28
N SER A 173 7.80 32.80 -10.42
CA SER A 173 8.86 33.02 -11.42
C SER A 173 8.85 34.44 -11.99
N LEU A 174 7.66 35.01 -12.27
CA LEU A 174 7.52 36.40 -12.72
C LEU A 174 7.97 37.40 -11.65
N CYS A 175 7.64 37.16 -10.37
CA CYS A 175 8.12 38.00 -9.27
C CYS A 175 9.65 37.97 -9.16
N ILE A 176 10.27 36.79 -9.27
CA ILE A 176 11.73 36.66 -9.25
C ILE A 176 12.37 37.41 -10.43
N ALA A 177 11.78 37.30 -11.63
CA ALA A 177 12.24 38.04 -12.81
C ALA A 177 12.13 39.57 -12.61
N ALA A 178 11.04 40.05 -12.00
CA ALA A 178 10.87 41.46 -11.68
C ALA A 178 11.93 41.96 -10.67
N LEU A 179 12.23 41.17 -9.64
CA LEU A 179 13.28 41.49 -8.66
C LEU A 179 14.64 41.63 -9.33
N PHE A 180 14.99 40.72 -10.24
CA PHE A 180 16.21 40.81 -11.02
C PHE A 180 16.26 42.10 -11.86
N LEU A 181 15.16 42.43 -12.55
CA LEU A 181 15.06 43.66 -13.33
C LEU A 181 15.16 44.94 -12.48
N MET A 182 14.67 44.93 -11.25
CA MET A 182 14.78 46.04 -10.30
C MET A 182 16.21 46.19 -9.75
N GLY A 183 16.96 45.10 -9.61
CA GLY A 183 18.35 45.10 -9.14
C GLY A 183 19.37 45.62 -10.16
N LEU A 184 18.99 45.88 -11.41
CA LEU A 184 19.88 46.47 -12.43
C LEU A 184 20.12 47.96 -12.12
N PRO A 185 21.37 48.38 -11.82
CA PRO A 185 21.70 49.75 -11.51
C PRO A 185 21.43 50.66 -12.71
N SER A 186 20.64 51.72 -12.50
CA SER A 186 20.37 52.75 -13.51
C SER A 186 21.46 53.82 -13.57
N GLU A 187 22.38 53.83 -12.61
CA GLU A 187 23.52 54.75 -12.58
C GLU A 187 24.66 54.16 -13.43
N GLY A 188 24.93 54.79 -14.58
CA GLY A 188 26.06 54.45 -15.45
C GLY A 188 25.71 53.93 -16.86
N ILE A 189 24.43 53.70 -17.17
CA ILE A 189 23.97 53.30 -18.51
C ILE A 189 23.27 54.50 -19.17
N ALA A 190 23.83 55.01 -20.27
CA ALA A 190 23.22 56.06 -21.09
C ALA A 190 22.03 55.50 -21.90
N LEU A 191 20.94 55.17 -21.22
CA LEU A 191 19.70 54.72 -21.85
C LEU A 191 18.93 55.92 -22.42
N PRO A 192 18.37 55.83 -23.63
CA PRO A 192 17.48 56.86 -24.16
C PRO A 192 16.23 57.00 -23.28
N GLN A 193 15.71 58.22 -23.16
CA GLN A 193 14.61 58.58 -22.26
C GLN A 193 13.34 57.73 -22.47
N SER A 194 13.09 57.28 -23.70
CA SER A 194 12.00 56.36 -24.04
C SER A 194 12.20 54.94 -23.49
N ALA A 195 13.42 54.39 -23.56
CA ALA A 195 13.74 53.06 -23.05
C ALA A 195 13.69 53.02 -21.51
N PHE A 196 14.08 54.11 -20.84
CA PHE A 196 13.96 54.23 -19.39
C PHE A 196 12.50 54.19 -18.93
N SER A 197 11.61 54.92 -19.61
CA SER A 197 10.17 54.92 -19.31
C SER A 197 9.55 53.53 -19.46
N ILE A 198 9.88 52.82 -20.54
CA ILE A 198 9.40 51.45 -20.80
C ILE A 198 9.90 50.48 -19.72
N LEU A 199 11.17 50.59 -19.32
CA LEU A 199 11.78 49.72 -18.32
C LEU A 199 11.22 49.93 -16.91
N CYS A 200 10.91 51.18 -16.54
CA CYS A 200 10.20 51.47 -15.29
C CYS A 200 8.77 50.90 -15.30
N HIS A 201 8.06 51.01 -16.42
CA HIS A 201 6.69 50.49 -16.54
C HIS A 201 6.65 48.95 -16.53
N SER A 202 7.62 48.30 -17.19
CA SER A 202 7.69 46.84 -17.25
C SER A 202 8.01 46.21 -15.90
N ARG A 203 8.91 46.81 -15.10
CA ARG A 203 9.24 46.36 -13.74
C ARG A 203 8.01 46.23 -12.85
N ILE A 204 7.20 47.28 -12.78
CA ILE A 204 5.98 47.31 -11.95
C ILE A 204 4.93 46.36 -12.52
N SER A 205 4.75 46.34 -13.84
CA SER A 205 3.75 45.49 -14.50
C SER A 205 4.02 44.00 -14.25
N ILE A 206 5.27 43.55 -14.42
CA ILE A 206 5.65 42.15 -14.21
C ILE A 206 5.48 41.76 -12.73
N LEU A 207 5.87 42.63 -11.79
CA LEU A 207 5.68 42.37 -10.35
C LEU A 207 4.18 42.22 -10.00
N MET A 208 3.34 43.13 -10.49
CA MET A 208 1.90 43.11 -10.19
C MET A 208 1.21 41.88 -10.79
N ILE A 209 1.57 41.49 -12.01
CA ILE A 209 1.04 40.28 -12.66
C ILE A 209 1.50 39.02 -11.90
N GLY A 210 2.80 38.94 -11.57
CA GLY A 210 3.36 37.81 -10.82
C GLY A 210 2.70 37.63 -9.44
N PHE A 211 2.53 38.72 -8.70
CA PHE A 211 1.86 38.71 -7.40
C PHE A 211 0.40 38.28 -7.51
N THR A 212 -0.32 38.78 -8.53
CA THR A 212 -1.73 38.44 -8.75
C THR A 212 -1.90 36.95 -9.06
N PHE A 213 -1.04 36.34 -9.87
CA PHE A 213 -1.09 34.91 -10.16
C PHE A 213 -0.74 34.06 -8.93
N ALA A 214 0.30 34.43 -8.20
CA ALA A 214 0.70 33.71 -6.99
C ALA A 214 -0.38 33.77 -5.91
N TYR A 215 -0.83 34.97 -5.54
CA TYR A 215 -1.85 35.13 -4.50
C TYR A 215 -3.23 34.60 -4.94
N GLY A 216 -3.61 34.85 -6.19
CA GLY A 216 -4.88 34.38 -6.74
C GLY A 216 -4.99 32.85 -6.77
N SER A 217 -3.89 32.14 -7.09
CA SER A 217 -3.87 30.68 -7.05
C SER A 217 -3.98 30.10 -5.63
N MET A 218 -3.35 30.73 -4.63
CA MET A 218 -3.51 30.35 -3.22
C MET A 218 -4.94 30.60 -2.74
N PHE A 219 -5.52 31.77 -3.07
CA PHE A 219 -6.90 32.09 -2.71
C PHE A 219 -7.90 31.12 -3.36
N ALA A 220 -7.72 30.79 -4.65
CA ALA A 220 -8.56 29.82 -5.34
C ALA A 220 -8.54 28.44 -4.65
N LYS A 221 -7.37 27.99 -4.19
CA LYS A 221 -7.25 26.74 -3.42
C LYS A 221 -8.03 26.78 -2.12
N VAL A 222 -7.85 27.83 -1.31
CA VAL A 222 -8.57 28.02 -0.04
C VAL A 222 -10.08 28.09 -0.29
N TRP A 223 -10.49 28.82 -1.33
CA TRP A 223 -11.90 28.96 -1.72
C TRP A 223 -12.53 27.63 -2.13
N ILE A 224 -11.83 26.82 -2.93
CA ILE A 224 -12.32 25.50 -3.33
C ILE A 224 -12.49 24.61 -2.10
N VAL A 225 -11.52 24.59 -1.18
CA VAL A 225 -11.61 23.81 0.07
C VAL A 225 -12.80 24.27 0.92
N HIS A 226 -12.97 25.59 1.09
CA HIS A 226 -14.13 26.14 1.81
C HIS A 226 -15.46 25.70 1.17
N ARG A 227 -15.55 25.74 -0.16
CA ARG A 227 -16.75 25.31 -0.90
C ARG A 227 -17.03 23.81 -0.75
N MET A 228 -15.99 22.97 -0.80
CA MET A 228 -16.11 21.52 -0.60
C MET A 228 -16.61 21.23 0.82
N SER A 229 -16.00 21.82 1.84
CA SER A 229 -16.42 21.66 3.23
C SER A 229 -17.85 22.16 3.48
N ALA A 230 -18.23 23.29 2.87
CA ALA A 230 -19.61 23.77 2.93
C ALA A 230 -20.61 22.78 2.30
N SER A 231 -20.24 22.13 1.20
CA SER A 231 -21.09 21.11 0.55
C SER A 231 -21.19 19.81 1.36
N GLU A 232 -20.11 19.36 1.99
CA GLU A 232 -20.11 18.20 2.90
C GLU A 232 -21.00 18.45 4.12
N ASN A 233 -20.90 19.64 4.73
CA ASN A 233 -21.73 20.02 5.86
C ASN A 233 -23.23 20.03 5.50
N GLN A 234 -23.59 20.45 4.27
CA GLN A 234 -24.97 20.39 3.78
C GLN A 234 -25.46 18.95 3.61
N GLN A 235 -24.63 18.04 3.10
CA GLN A 235 -24.98 16.62 2.94
C GLN A 235 -25.15 15.89 4.29
N LEU A 236 -24.32 16.22 5.28
CA LEU A 236 -24.47 15.70 6.64
C LEU A 236 -25.78 16.17 7.28
N ALA A 237 -26.11 17.46 7.11
CA ALA A 237 -27.37 18.01 7.60
C ALA A 237 -28.61 17.38 6.93
N SER A 238 -28.55 17.04 5.64
CA SER A 238 -29.65 16.33 4.97
C SER A 238 -29.80 14.88 5.46
N ARG A 239 -28.68 14.14 5.63
CA ARG A 239 -28.72 12.76 6.16
C ARG A 239 -29.30 12.72 7.58
N GLN A 240 -28.93 13.64 8.45
CA GLN A 240 -29.51 13.73 9.80
C GLN A 240 -31.01 14.01 9.77
N LYS A 241 -31.49 14.88 8.85
CA LYS A 241 -32.92 15.13 8.67
C LYS A 241 -33.67 13.87 8.19
N ASP A 242 -33.08 13.10 7.29
CA ASP A 242 -33.67 11.85 6.79
C ASP A 242 -33.71 10.74 7.85
N GLU A 243 -32.68 10.63 8.69
CA GLU A 243 -32.67 9.70 9.84
C GLU A 243 -33.74 10.04 10.87
N VAL A 244 -33.90 11.32 11.22
CA VAL A 244 -34.94 11.78 12.15
C VAL A 244 -36.33 11.50 11.57
N ARG A 245 -36.53 11.79 10.28
CA ARG A 245 -37.78 11.50 9.57
C ARG A 245 -38.10 10.01 9.52
N ASN A 246 -37.10 9.16 9.30
CA ASN A 246 -37.28 7.70 9.29
C ASN A 246 -37.55 7.14 10.69
N ARG A 247 -36.93 7.66 11.75
CA ARG A 247 -37.30 7.30 13.13
C ARG A 247 -38.75 7.68 13.45
N HIS A 248 -39.21 8.85 13.00
CA HIS A 248 -40.61 9.26 13.22
C HIS A 248 -41.60 8.39 12.45
N ARG A 249 -41.21 7.82 11.30
CA ARG A 249 -42.02 6.84 10.55
C ARG A 249 -42.00 5.44 11.17
N ALA A 250 -40.91 5.04 11.83
CA ALA A 250 -40.79 3.72 12.49
C ALA A 250 -41.49 3.65 13.86
N PHE A 251 -41.74 4.79 14.50
CA PHE A 251 -42.37 4.90 15.83
C PHE A 251 -43.70 5.67 15.83
N GLY A 252 -44.29 5.91 14.66
CA GLY A 252 -45.68 6.40 14.54
C GLY A 252 -46.67 5.25 14.72
N PRO A 253 -47.88 5.50 15.25
CA PRO A 253 -48.87 4.47 15.64
C PRO A 253 -49.33 3.59 14.48
#